data_AF-A0A2T0SPG7-F1
#
_entry.id   AF-A0A2T0SPG7-F1
#
_cell.length_a   1.000
_cell.length_b   1.000
_cell.length_c   1.000
_cell.angle_alpha   90.00
_cell.angle_beta   90.00
_cell.angle_gamma   90.00
#
_symmetry.space_group_name_H-M   'P 1'
#
loop_
_entity.id
_entity.type
_entity.pdbx_description
1 polymer ?
#
loop_
_entity_poly.entity_id
_entity_poly.type
_entity_poly.pdbx_seq_one_letter_code
_entity_poly.pdbx_strand_id
1 'polypeptide(L)'
;MAEILHTGEQAQYPWPDGMYVQGGKRGLAFKQGCGAYTTAFVEAFPPGTFLRGEGATVAEAETACWEKYQRILVCSGGGEHGPYEPRSYTNGAGFCTKCGSWFSGVCEPSRDHRIGESACAQIVALYGQDIVLTSKWAGLVADEKARITANLDGLPEPPATTEPPTDEELRQAAAPLDFSVLGEVLAALAGKHLAAPPPAGEAGEEQEGTR
;
A
#
# COMPACT_ATOMS: atom_id res chain seq x y z
N MET A 1 11.31 26.92 0.64
CA MET A 1 10.34 25.99 0.03
C MET A 1 10.48 24.65 0.74
N ALA A 2 9.41 23.88 0.89
CA ALA A 2 9.48 22.58 1.53
C ALA A 2 10.34 21.61 0.69
N GLU A 3 10.99 20.65 1.31
CA GLU A 3 11.69 19.57 0.61
C GLU A 3 10.74 18.38 0.42
N ILE A 4 10.81 17.70 -0.72
CA ILE A 4 10.16 16.40 -0.90
C ILE A 4 11.09 15.32 -0.35
N LEU A 5 10.77 14.80 0.83
CA LEU A 5 11.64 13.86 1.53
C LEU A 5 11.98 12.63 0.67
N HIS A 6 13.22 12.13 0.82
CA HIS A 6 13.80 10.97 0.13
C HIS A 6 14.08 11.13 -1.39
N THR A 7 13.84 12.32 -1.95
CA THR A 7 14.10 12.59 -3.38
C THR A 7 15.34 13.47 -3.61
N GLY A 8 15.69 14.31 -2.63
CA GLY A 8 16.66 15.40 -2.77
C GLY A 8 16.15 16.56 -3.63
N GLU A 9 14.86 16.60 -3.95
CA GLU A 9 14.22 17.64 -4.76
C GLU A 9 13.45 18.65 -3.89
N GLN A 10 13.46 19.91 -4.31
CA GLN A 10 12.68 20.97 -3.67
C GLN A 10 11.25 20.93 -4.20
N ALA A 11 10.27 21.11 -3.32
CA ALA A 11 8.88 21.23 -3.70
C ALA A 11 8.67 22.46 -4.59
N GLN A 12 7.92 22.28 -5.68
CA GLN A 12 7.53 23.34 -6.60
C GLN A 12 6.25 24.05 -6.15
N TYR A 13 5.46 23.40 -5.31
CA TYR A 13 4.18 23.92 -4.83
C TYR A 13 4.24 24.33 -3.35
N PRO A 14 3.40 25.32 -2.94
CA PRO A 14 3.38 25.83 -1.58
C PRO A 14 2.59 24.89 -0.64
N TRP A 15 3.14 23.71 -0.36
CA TRP A 15 2.60 22.81 0.66
C TRP A 15 2.49 23.54 2.02
N PRO A 16 1.39 23.36 2.76
CA PRO A 16 1.23 23.99 4.07
C PRO A 16 2.36 23.63 5.03
N ASP A 17 2.69 24.56 5.92
CA ASP A 17 3.66 24.32 6.98
C ASP A 17 3.26 23.10 7.82
N GLY A 18 4.24 22.23 8.09
CA GLY A 18 4.03 21.00 8.86
C GLY A 18 3.36 19.86 8.08
N MET A 19 2.99 20.03 6.81
CA MET A 19 2.53 18.92 5.98
C MET A 19 3.71 17.97 5.70
N TYR A 20 3.53 16.69 6.05
CA TYR A 20 4.49 15.66 5.68
C TYR A 20 4.34 15.36 4.18
N VAL A 21 5.44 15.55 3.44
CA VAL A 21 5.52 15.29 2.00
C VAL A 21 6.76 14.44 1.72
N GLN A 22 6.58 13.31 1.08
CA GLN A 22 7.66 12.39 0.72
C GLN A 22 7.54 11.96 -0.75
N GLY A 23 8.57 11.35 -1.30
CA GLY A 23 8.50 10.80 -2.64
C GLY A 23 9.62 9.84 -2.96
N GLY A 24 9.62 9.38 -4.20
CA GLY A 24 10.68 8.53 -4.73
C GLY A 24 10.74 8.61 -6.24
N LYS A 25 11.95 8.50 -6.78
CA LYS A 25 12.19 8.52 -8.24
C LYS A 25 11.73 7.24 -8.93
N ARG A 26 11.62 6.13 -8.17
CA ARG A 26 11.27 4.79 -8.65
C ARG A 26 10.52 4.01 -7.57
N GLY A 27 9.23 4.23 -7.45
CA GLY A 27 8.32 3.43 -6.64
C GLY A 27 7.66 2.32 -7.43
N LEU A 28 7.26 1.24 -6.74
CA LEU A 28 6.45 0.18 -7.30
C LEU A 28 4.96 0.55 -7.14
N ALA A 29 4.20 0.49 -8.23
CA ALA A 29 2.76 0.71 -8.25
C ALA A 29 2.07 -0.53 -8.81
N PHE A 30 0.92 -0.88 -8.26
CA PHE A 30 0.14 -2.05 -8.69
C PHE A 30 -1.10 -1.61 -9.44
N LYS A 31 -1.28 -2.12 -10.65
CA LYS A 31 -2.50 -1.93 -11.44
C LYS A 31 -3.36 -3.18 -11.33
N GLN A 32 -4.62 -2.99 -10.95
CA GLN A 32 -5.57 -4.09 -10.85
C GLN A 32 -5.61 -4.87 -12.18
N GLY A 33 -5.31 -6.17 -12.13
CA GLY A 33 -5.34 -7.07 -13.29
C GLY A 33 -4.19 -6.94 -14.30
N CYS A 34 -3.26 -5.99 -14.13
CA CYS A 34 -2.20 -5.73 -15.13
C CYS A 34 -0.76 -5.81 -14.56
N GLY A 35 -0.58 -6.31 -13.34
CA GLY A 35 0.73 -6.42 -12.70
C GLY A 35 1.22 -5.10 -12.10
N ALA A 36 2.53 -5.01 -11.89
CA ALA A 36 3.17 -3.86 -11.27
C ALA A 36 3.98 -3.06 -12.29
N TYR A 37 4.07 -1.75 -12.10
CA TYR A 37 4.92 -0.86 -12.89
C TYR A 37 5.75 0.04 -11.98
N THR A 38 6.83 0.60 -12.53
CA THR A 38 7.68 1.56 -11.83
C THR A 38 7.31 2.98 -12.25
N THR A 39 7.25 3.89 -11.28
CA THR A 39 6.91 5.30 -11.51
C THR A 39 7.58 6.18 -10.45
N ALA A 40 7.85 7.44 -10.76
CA ALA A 40 8.12 8.42 -9.73
C ALA A 40 6.81 8.71 -8.98
N PHE A 41 6.90 8.95 -7.68
CA PHE A 41 5.73 9.24 -6.86
C PHE A 41 6.03 10.34 -5.85
N VAL A 42 4.98 11.09 -5.51
CA VAL A 42 4.97 12.06 -4.42
C VAL A 42 3.72 11.81 -3.59
N GLU A 43 3.90 11.78 -2.29
CA GLU A 43 2.87 11.51 -1.31
C GLU A 43 2.76 12.66 -0.32
N ALA A 44 1.53 13.08 -0.06
CA ALA A 44 1.21 14.11 0.91
C ALA A 44 0.15 13.60 1.88
N PHE A 45 0.23 14.05 3.14
CA PHE A 45 -0.58 13.53 4.23
C PHE A 45 -1.38 14.64 4.92
N PRO A 46 -2.46 15.12 4.28
CA PRO A 46 -3.43 15.99 4.95
C PRO A 46 -4.17 15.21 6.06
N PRO A 47 -4.78 15.91 7.03
CA PRO A 47 -5.57 15.25 8.07
C PRO A 47 -6.64 14.30 7.51
N GLY A 48 -6.65 13.06 7.99
CA GLY A 48 -7.68 12.05 7.66
C GLY A 48 -7.59 11.44 6.26
N THR A 49 -6.58 11.78 5.46
CA THR A 49 -6.45 11.28 4.09
C THR A 49 -4.99 11.08 3.71
N PHE A 50 -4.79 10.47 2.55
CA PHE A 50 -3.50 10.24 1.93
C PHE A 50 -3.63 10.57 0.44
N LEU A 51 -2.68 11.35 -0.07
CA LEU A 51 -2.61 11.72 -1.48
C LEU A 51 -1.34 11.15 -2.06
N ARG A 52 -1.46 10.59 -3.26
CA ARG A 52 -0.34 10.12 -4.05
C ARG A 52 -0.47 10.62 -5.47
N GLY A 53 0.50 11.36 -5.95
CA GLY A 53 0.70 11.62 -7.36
C GLY A 53 1.74 10.67 -7.95
N GLU A 54 1.60 10.35 -9.23
CA GLU A 54 2.52 9.49 -9.97
C GLU A 54 2.89 10.20 -11.28
N GLY A 55 4.10 9.93 -11.77
CA GLY A 55 4.63 10.57 -12.98
C GLY A 55 5.92 9.90 -13.48
N ALA A 56 6.43 10.34 -14.62
CA ALA A 56 7.75 9.94 -15.10
C ALA A 56 8.87 10.59 -14.28
N THR A 57 8.60 11.76 -13.69
CA THR A 57 9.53 12.51 -12.84
C THR A 57 8.89 12.88 -11.50
N VAL A 58 9.71 13.25 -10.51
CA VAL A 58 9.22 13.72 -9.21
C VAL A 58 8.39 15.01 -9.37
N ALA A 59 8.78 15.91 -10.29
CA ALA A 59 8.02 17.12 -10.59
C ALA A 59 6.61 16.83 -11.14
N GLU A 60 6.48 15.88 -12.07
CA GLU A 60 5.18 15.44 -12.59
C GLU A 60 4.35 14.77 -11.50
N ALA A 61 4.97 13.93 -10.68
CA ALA A 61 4.30 13.29 -9.56
C ALA A 61 3.85 14.31 -8.50
N GLU A 62 4.66 15.32 -8.19
CA GLU A 62 4.30 16.42 -7.29
C GLU A 62 3.10 17.19 -7.85
N THR A 63 3.13 17.53 -9.14
CA THR A 63 2.02 18.21 -9.83
C THR A 63 0.72 17.42 -9.69
N ALA A 64 0.74 16.12 -9.99
CA ALA A 64 -0.43 15.26 -9.85
C ALA A 64 -0.92 15.13 -8.40
N CYS A 65 -0.01 15.16 -7.43
CA CYS A 65 -0.34 15.13 -5.99
C CYS A 65 -0.95 16.47 -5.56
N TRP A 66 -0.36 17.58 -5.98
CA TRP A 66 -0.81 18.93 -5.68
C TRP A 66 -2.21 19.18 -6.23
N GLU A 67 -2.51 18.76 -7.46
CA GLU A 67 -3.86 18.86 -8.02
C GLU A 67 -4.90 18.10 -7.18
N LYS A 68 -4.55 16.93 -6.64
CA LYS A 68 -5.43 16.20 -5.70
C LYS A 68 -5.66 17.01 -4.42
N TYR A 69 -4.61 17.64 -3.90
CA TYR A 69 -4.70 18.48 -2.72
C TYR A 69 -5.57 19.73 -2.96
N GLN A 70 -5.43 20.39 -4.11
CA GLN A 70 -6.27 21.53 -4.48
C GLN A 70 -7.75 21.15 -4.56
N ARG A 71 -8.08 19.96 -5.10
CA ARG A 71 -9.47 19.46 -5.09
C ARG A 71 -10.02 19.25 -3.68
N ILE A 72 -9.17 18.80 -2.75
CA ILE A 72 -9.54 18.67 -1.34
C ILE A 72 -9.83 20.03 -0.73
N LEU A 73 -8.97 21.03 -0.94
CA LEU A 73 -9.16 22.38 -0.42
C LEU A 73 -10.45 23.03 -0.93
N VAL A 74 -10.76 22.88 -2.21
CA VAL A 74 -12.02 23.39 -2.78
C VAL A 74 -13.23 22.68 -2.17
N CYS A 75 -13.12 21.36 -1.94
CA CYS A 75 -14.18 20.59 -1.32
C CYS A 75 -14.41 20.94 0.17
N SER A 76 -13.34 21.25 0.90
CA SER A 76 -13.38 21.64 2.31
C SER A 76 -13.65 23.14 2.52
N GLY A 77 -13.52 23.97 1.48
CA GLY A 77 -13.90 25.39 1.49
C GLY A 77 -15.38 25.67 1.78
N GLY A 78 -16.21 24.62 1.92
CA GLY A 78 -17.60 24.65 2.38
C GLY A 78 -17.88 23.85 3.67
N GLY A 79 -16.85 23.36 4.37
CA GLY A 79 -16.97 22.87 5.76
C GLY A 79 -16.92 21.36 5.97
N GLU A 80 -17.33 20.49 5.03
CA GLU A 80 -17.37 19.04 5.29
C GLU A 80 -17.14 18.18 4.04
N HIS A 81 -16.16 17.26 4.13
CA HIS A 81 -16.01 16.17 3.18
C HIS A 81 -17.14 15.15 3.35
N GLY A 82 -17.46 14.45 2.26
CA GLY A 82 -18.60 13.54 2.19
C GLY A 82 -19.75 14.09 1.35
N PRO A 83 -20.80 13.29 1.08
CA PRO A 83 -20.97 11.92 1.52
C PRO A 83 -19.92 10.97 0.92
N TYR A 84 -19.72 9.82 1.55
CA TYR A 84 -18.66 8.87 1.17
C TYR A 84 -19.23 7.61 0.54
N GLU A 85 -18.48 7.04 -0.40
CA GLU A 85 -18.78 5.75 -1.02
C GLU A 85 -17.57 4.80 -0.92
N PRO A 86 -17.76 3.53 -0.53
CA PRO A 86 -16.65 2.61 -0.29
C PRO A 86 -15.97 2.09 -1.57
N ARG A 87 -16.62 2.14 -2.74
CA ARG A 87 -16.06 1.66 -4.04
C ARG A 87 -15.29 0.33 -3.95
N SER A 88 -15.91 -0.71 -3.39
CA SER A 88 -15.36 -2.06 -3.13
C SER A 88 -14.42 -2.21 -1.93
N TYR A 89 -14.02 -1.13 -1.26
CA TYR A 89 -13.28 -1.24 0.00
C TYR A 89 -14.19 -1.76 1.11
N THR A 90 -13.68 -2.72 1.88
CA THR A 90 -14.38 -3.34 3.01
C THR A 90 -13.78 -2.94 4.35
N ASN A 91 -12.69 -2.18 4.34
CA ASN A 91 -11.93 -1.76 5.52
C ASN A 91 -12.38 -0.43 6.12
N GLY A 92 -13.59 0.02 5.80
CA GLY A 92 -14.13 1.31 6.25
C GLY A 92 -13.52 2.53 5.55
N ALA A 93 -12.65 2.33 4.55
CA ALA A 93 -12.24 3.41 3.69
C ALA A 93 -13.36 3.82 2.73
N GLY A 94 -13.36 5.08 2.32
CA GLY A 94 -14.35 5.62 1.40
C GLY A 94 -13.83 6.79 0.58
N PHE A 95 -14.52 7.07 -0.52
CA PHE A 95 -14.23 8.17 -1.41
C PHE A 95 -15.29 9.25 -1.22
N CYS A 96 -14.85 10.49 -1.01
CA CYS A 96 -15.77 11.62 -1.01
C CYS A 96 -16.40 11.75 -2.39
N THR A 97 -17.72 11.72 -2.49
CA THR A 97 -18.44 11.80 -3.78
C THR A 97 -18.30 13.17 -4.46
N LYS A 98 -17.92 14.21 -3.71
CA LYS A 98 -17.71 15.57 -4.22
C LYS A 98 -16.35 15.74 -4.90
N CYS A 99 -15.26 15.35 -4.23
CA CYS A 99 -13.89 15.58 -4.72
C CYS A 99 -13.19 14.32 -5.25
N GLY A 100 -13.76 13.14 -5.02
CA GLY A 100 -13.18 11.86 -5.41
C GLY A 100 -11.96 11.44 -4.59
N SER A 101 -11.60 12.16 -3.53
CA SER A 101 -10.47 11.80 -2.67
C SER A 101 -10.82 10.67 -1.70
N TRP A 102 -9.83 9.82 -1.42
CA TRP A 102 -9.94 8.68 -0.52
C TRP A 102 -9.73 9.12 0.94
N PHE A 103 -10.49 8.57 1.87
CA PHE A 103 -10.37 8.81 3.31
C PHE A 103 -10.46 7.48 4.06
N SER A 104 -9.72 7.35 5.16
CA SER A 104 -9.81 6.18 6.04
C SER A 104 -10.87 6.37 7.12
N GLY A 105 -11.54 5.28 7.50
CA GLY A 105 -12.48 5.28 8.63
C GLY A 105 -13.74 6.13 8.45
N VAL A 106 -14.11 6.47 7.22
CA VAL A 106 -15.30 7.28 6.88
C VAL A 106 -16.52 6.45 6.49
N CYS A 107 -16.32 5.17 6.22
CA CYS A 107 -17.38 4.20 5.95
C CYS A 107 -17.36 3.10 7.02
N GLU A 108 -18.49 2.41 7.17
CA GLU A 108 -18.58 1.26 8.06
C GLU A 108 -17.76 0.08 7.49
N PRO A 109 -16.79 -0.48 8.22
CA PRO A 109 -16.09 -1.68 7.79
C PRO A 109 -17.04 -2.88 7.68
N SER A 110 -16.73 -3.82 6.79
CA SER A 110 -17.50 -5.05 6.68
C SER A 110 -17.32 -5.93 7.91
N ARG A 111 -18.29 -6.84 8.14
CA ARG A 111 -18.16 -7.89 9.17
C ARG A 111 -16.86 -8.66 9.01
N ASP A 112 -16.55 -9.11 7.80
CA ASP A 112 -15.34 -9.86 7.47
C ASP A 112 -14.06 -9.09 7.80
N HIS A 113 -14.03 -7.78 7.55
CA HIS A 113 -12.88 -6.96 7.87
C HIS A 113 -12.64 -6.91 9.38
N ARG A 114 -13.69 -6.63 10.17
CA ARG A 114 -13.60 -6.61 11.64
C ARG A 114 -13.17 -7.95 12.23
N ILE A 115 -13.68 -9.05 11.68
CA ILE A 115 -13.25 -10.40 12.09
C ILE A 115 -11.77 -10.59 11.79
N GLY A 116 -11.29 -10.15 10.61
CA GLY A 116 -9.88 -10.15 10.25
C GLY A 116 -9.00 -9.33 11.19
N GLU A 117 -9.40 -8.10 11.50
CA GLU A 117 -8.67 -7.23 12.44
C GLU A 117 -8.60 -7.85 13.85
N SER A 118 -9.72 -8.37 14.35
CA SER A 118 -9.77 -9.06 15.64
C SER A 118 -8.89 -10.30 15.66
N ALA A 119 -8.89 -11.10 14.60
CA ALA A 119 -8.05 -12.28 14.49
C ALA A 119 -6.57 -11.91 14.53
N CYS A 120 -6.14 -10.94 13.71
CA CYS A 120 -4.77 -10.43 13.73
C CYS A 120 -4.36 -9.93 15.13
N ALA A 121 -5.22 -9.15 15.79
CA ALA A 121 -4.96 -8.62 17.12
C ALA A 121 -4.80 -9.74 18.17
N GLN A 122 -5.62 -10.79 18.12
CA GLN A 122 -5.52 -11.92 19.05
C GLN A 122 -4.26 -12.74 18.80
N ILE A 123 -3.89 -13.02 17.55
CA ILE A 123 -2.63 -13.72 17.24
C ILE A 123 -1.42 -12.90 17.70
N VAL A 124 -1.41 -11.59 17.48
CA VAL A 124 -0.33 -10.71 17.97
C VAL A 124 -0.29 -10.69 19.50
N ALA A 125 -1.44 -10.68 20.18
CA ALA A 125 -1.48 -10.72 21.63
C ALA A 125 -0.93 -12.05 22.20
N LEU A 126 -1.11 -13.16 21.48
CA LEU A 126 -0.64 -14.48 21.88
C LEU A 126 0.86 -14.69 21.61
N TYR A 127 1.36 -14.23 20.46
CA TYR A 127 2.70 -14.58 19.97
C TYR A 127 3.67 -13.40 19.83
N GLY A 128 3.22 -12.17 20.09
CA GLY A 128 3.98 -10.94 19.85
C GLY A 128 3.82 -10.40 18.43
N GLN A 129 4.40 -9.22 18.14
CA GLN A 129 4.30 -8.59 16.81
C GLN A 129 5.18 -9.28 15.75
N ASP A 130 6.25 -9.96 16.18
CA ASP A 130 7.23 -10.57 15.28
C ASP A 130 6.70 -11.82 14.57
N ILE A 131 5.61 -12.40 15.07
CA ILE A 131 4.95 -13.57 14.46
C ILE A 131 4.55 -13.36 13.00
N VAL A 132 4.32 -12.11 12.58
CA VAL A 132 3.96 -11.74 11.20
C VAL A 132 5.05 -12.14 10.19
N LEU A 133 6.29 -12.28 10.66
CA LEU A 133 7.43 -12.69 9.83
C LEU A 133 7.52 -14.21 9.64
N THR A 134 6.65 -14.99 10.28
CA THR A 134 6.66 -16.45 10.15
C THR A 134 5.81 -16.93 8.96
N SER A 135 6.17 -18.08 8.40
CA SER A 135 5.38 -18.74 7.34
C SER A 135 3.98 -19.19 7.82
N LYS A 136 3.77 -19.26 9.13
CA LYS A 136 2.51 -19.71 9.76
C LYS A 136 1.49 -18.59 9.94
N TRP A 137 1.90 -17.32 9.88
CA TRP A 137 1.03 -16.17 10.17
C TRP A 137 -0.33 -16.23 9.47
N ALA A 138 -0.33 -16.46 8.14
CA ALA A 138 -1.57 -16.48 7.36
C ALA A 138 -2.53 -17.60 7.79
N GLY A 139 -1.98 -18.78 8.14
CA GLY A 139 -2.77 -19.92 8.62
C GLY A 139 -3.36 -19.66 10.00
N LEU A 140 -2.56 -19.13 10.93
CA LEU A 140 -3.00 -18.76 12.28
C LEU A 140 -4.14 -17.74 12.24
N VAL A 141 -4.00 -16.70 11.40
CA VAL A 141 -5.06 -15.70 11.21
C VAL A 141 -6.30 -16.34 10.58
N ALA A 142 -6.15 -17.26 9.62
CA ALA A 142 -7.29 -17.93 9.00
C ALA A 142 -8.06 -18.81 10.00
N ASP A 143 -7.36 -19.60 10.81
CA ASP A 143 -7.96 -20.43 11.85
C ASP A 143 -8.68 -19.57 12.89
N GLU A 144 -8.05 -18.48 13.33
CA GLU A 144 -8.64 -17.56 14.30
C GLU A 144 -9.86 -16.82 13.73
N LYS A 145 -9.83 -16.41 12.46
CA LYS A 145 -11.01 -15.88 11.78
C LYS A 145 -12.15 -16.89 11.75
N ALA A 146 -11.86 -18.17 11.48
CA ALA A 146 -12.87 -19.23 11.45
C ALA A 146 -13.48 -19.44 12.84
N ARG A 147 -12.65 -19.43 13.89
CA ARG A 147 -13.08 -19.53 15.29
C ARG A 147 -13.98 -18.37 15.70
N ILE A 148 -13.58 -17.12 15.44
CA ILE A 148 -14.40 -15.93 15.73
C ILE A 148 -15.73 -15.98 14.97
N THR A 149 -15.71 -16.39 13.71
CA THR A 149 -16.91 -16.52 12.89
C THR A 149 -17.87 -17.56 13.49
N ALA A 150 -17.38 -18.75 13.84
CA ALA A 150 -18.18 -19.79 14.46
C ALA A 150 -18.82 -19.32 15.79
N ASN A 151 -18.04 -18.64 16.64
CA ASN A 151 -18.55 -18.08 17.90
C ASN A 151 -19.67 -17.05 17.67
N LEU A 152 -19.52 -16.15 16.70
CA LEU A 152 -20.54 -15.16 16.36
C LEU A 152 -21.80 -15.80 15.78
N ASP A 153 -21.65 -16.89 15.03
CA ASP A 153 -22.76 -17.61 14.40
C ASP A 153 -23.38 -18.70 15.31
N GLY A 154 -22.86 -18.88 16.54
CA GLY A 154 -23.33 -19.92 17.48
C GLY A 154 -23.02 -21.35 17.03
N LEU A 155 -21.98 -21.53 16.21
CA LEU A 155 -21.53 -22.82 15.69
C LEU A 155 -20.41 -23.40 16.57
N PRO A 156 -20.22 -24.74 16.55
CA PRO A 156 -19.06 -25.36 17.18
C PRO A 156 -17.75 -24.78 16.65
N GLU A 157 -16.76 -24.68 17.53
CA GLU A 157 -15.41 -24.24 17.18
C GLU A 157 -14.79 -25.15 16.11
N PRO A 158 -14.33 -24.61 14.97
CA PRO A 158 -13.68 -25.40 13.95
C PRO A 158 -12.32 -25.90 14.47
N PRO A 159 -11.87 -27.10 14.04
CA PRO A 159 -10.53 -27.55 14.37
C PRO A 159 -9.49 -26.61 13.75
N ALA A 160 -8.44 -26.30 14.50
CA ALA A 160 -7.29 -25.57 13.97
C ALA A 160 -6.59 -26.42 12.88
N THR A 161 -6.20 -25.78 11.80
CA THR A 161 -5.48 -26.42 10.68
C THR A 161 -4.00 -26.08 10.65
N THR A 162 -3.60 -25.04 11.39
CA THR A 162 -2.25 -24.52 11.48
C THR A 162 -1.69 -24.80 12.86
N GLU A 163 -0.56 -25.50 12.91
CA GLU A 163 0.15 -25.68 14.17
C GLU A 163 0.71 -24.34 14.70
N PRO A 164 0.75 -24.15 16.02
CA PRO A 164 1.35 -22.95 16.61
C PRO A 164 2.84 -22.83 16.22
N PRO A 165 3.39 -21.61 16.22
CA PRO A 165 4.83 -21.40 16.08
C PRO A 165 5.55 -22.02 17.27
N THR A 166 6.71 -22.64 17.03
CA THR A 166 7.61 -23.12 18.06
C THR A 166 8.37 -21.95 18.69
N ASP A 167 8.88 -22.14 19.92
CA ASP A 167 9.70 -21.12 20.59
C ASP A 167 10.94 -20.72 19.77
N GLU A 168 11.48 -21.65 18.98
CA GLU A 168 12.60 -21.39 18.08
C GLU A 168 12.18 -20.48 16.92
N GLU A 169 11.05 -20.75 16.28
CA GLU A 169 10.49 -19.90 15.23
C GLU A 169 10.20 -18.48 15.75
N LEU A 170 9.65 -18.36 16.96
CA LEU A 170 9.41 -17.07 17.59
C LEU A 170 10.72 -16.32 17.90
N ARG A 171 11.74 -17.02 18.42
CA ARG A 171 13.05 -16.43 18.68
C ARG A 171 13.75 -15.98 17.40
N GLN A 172 13.65 -16.74 16.32
CA GLN A 172 14.19 -16.38 15.02
C GLN A 172 13.46 -15.18 14.40
N ALA A 173 12.13 -15.10 14.55
CA ALA A 173 11.35 -13.97 14.07
C ALA A 173 11.64 -12.68 14.84
N ALA A 174 11.88 -12.77 16.16
CA ALA A 174 12.24 -11.65 17.01
C ALA A 174 13.73 -11.24 16.91
N ALA A 175 14.56 -12.03 16.21
CA ALA A 175 15.95 -11.68 16.00
C ALA A 175 16.04 -10.42 15.11
N PRO A 176 16.88 -9.43 15.46
CA PRO A 176 17.06 -8.27 14.62
C PRO A 176 17.47 -8.72 13.21
N LEU A 177 16.75 -8.24 12.20
CA LEU A 177 17.10 -8.51 10.81
C LEU A 177 18.51 -8.00 10.55
N ASP A 178 19.43 -8.92 10.27
CA ASP A 178 20.78 -8.55 9.84
C ASP A 178 20.72 -8.09 8.37
N PHE A 179 20.52 -6.79 8.19
CA PHE A 179 20.47 -6.16 6.87
C PHE A 179 21.80 -6.27 6.10
N SER A 180 22.91 -6.69 6.73
CA SER A 180 24.17 -6.94 6.02
C SER A 180 24.08 -8.19 5.12
N VAL A 181 23.24 -9.16 5.46
CA VAL A 181 22.98 -10.37 4.66
C VAL A 181 21.95 -10.11 3.55
N LEU A 182 21.09 -9.10 3.71
CA LEU A 182 20.09 -8.71 2.70
C LEU A 182 20.76 -8.26 1.38
N GLY A 183 21.94 -7.65 1.47
CA GLY A 183 22.74 -7.29 0.30
C GLY A 183 23.21 -8.50 -0.51
N GLU A 184 23.55 -9.61 0.15
CA GLU A 184 23.98 -10.84 -0.51
C GLU A 184 22.79 -11.61 -1.11
N VAL A 185 21.64 -11.63 -0.44
CA VAL A 185 20.40 -12.23 -0.95
C VAL A 185 19.86 -11.47 -2.16
N LEU A 186 19.88 -10.12 -2.11
CA LEU A 186 19.50 -9.28 -3.25
C LEU A 186 20.49 -9.43 -4.42
N ALA A 187 21.79 -9.55 -4.16
CA ALA A 187 22.79 -9.82 -5.19
C ALA A 187 22.61 -11.22 -5.83
N ALA A 188 22.27 -12.23 -5.03
CA ALA A 188 22.00 -13.59 -5.50
C ALA A 188 20.70 -13.69 -6.33
N LEU A 189 19.69 -12.86 -6.03
CA LEU A 189 18.46 -12.76 -6.81
C LEU A 189 18.65 -11.93 -8.09
N ALA A 190 19.46 -10.87 -8.06
CA ALA A 190 19.81 -10.08 -9.23
C ALA A 190 20.66 -10.87 -10.26
N GLY A 191 21.48 -11.81 -9.80
CA GLY A 191 22.33 -12.65 -10.65
C GLY A 191 21.60 -13.72 -11.48
N LYS A 192 20.30 -13.98 -11.23
CA LYS A 192 19.54 -15.05 -11.92
C LYS A 192 18.64 -14.59 -13.07
N HIS A 193 18.53 -13.29 -13.35
CA HIS A 193 17.59 -12.77 -14.36
C HIS A 193 18.15 -11.74 -15.36
N LEU A 194 19.45 -11.74 -15.64
CA LEU A 194 19.99 -10.99 -16.78
C LEU A 194 20.20 -11.90 -17.98
N ALA A 195 19.10 -12.27 -18.65
CA ALA A 195 19.17 -12.49 -20.09
C ALA A 195 19.33 -11.10 -20.73
N ALA A 196 20.39 -10.93 -21.53
CA ALA A 196 20.63 -9.68 -22.24
C ALA A 196 19.40 -9.29 -23.08
N PRO A 197 19.00 -8.00 -23.12
CA PRO A 197 17.96 -7.55 -24.02
C PRO A 197 18.40 -7.80 -25.48
N PRO A 198 17.49 -8.23 -26.37
CA PRO A 198 17.80 -8.36 -27.78
C PRO A 198 18.19 -6.99 -28.37
N PRO A 199 19.09 -6.96 -29.37
CA PRO A 199 19.50 -5.71 -30.01
C PRO A 199 18.30 -5.02 -30.67
N ALA A 200 18.26 -3.69 -30.56
CA ALA A 200 17.24 -2.85 -31.17
C ALA A 200 17.21 -3.05 -32.69
N GLY A 201 16.13 -3.65 -33.18
CA GLY A 201 15.82 -3.74 -34.61
C GLY A 201 15.29 -2.39 -35.10
N GLU A 202 15.82 -1.96 -36.23
CA GLU A 202 15.68 -0.65 -36.85
C GLU A 202 14.23 -0.33 -37.24
N ALA A 203 13.85 0.94 -37.06
CA ALA A 203 12.62 1.50 -37.57
C ALA A 203 12.74 1.70 -39.09
N GLY A 204 11.92 1.00 -39.88
CA GLY A 204 11.58 1.37 -41.26
C GLY A 204 10.06 1.55 -41.30
N GLU A 205 9.53 2.75 -41.44
CA GLU A 205 9.44 3.61 -42.64
C GLU A 205 7.96 3.65 -43.07
N GLU A 206 7.41 4.85 -43.03
CA GLU A 206 6.06 5.22 -43.43
C GLU A 206 5.74 4.76 -44.86
N GLN A 207 4.53 4.28 -45.10
CA GLN A 207 3.91 4.37 -46.41
C GLN A 207 2.61 5.18 -46.31
N GLU A 208 2.73 6.41 -46.81
CA GLU A 208 1.67 7.28 -47.31
C GLU A 208 0.77 6.57 -48.35
N GLY A 209 -0.51 6.98 -48.38
CA GLY A 209 -1.35 7.15 -49.58
C GLY A 209 -1.54 5.93 -50.51
N THR A 210 -2.75 5.58 -50.96
CA THR A 210 -3.66 6.47 -51.69
C THR A 210 -4.97 5.70 -51.99
N ARG A 211 -6.09 6.42 -51.96
CA ARG A 211 -7.42 6.16 -52.55
C ARG A 211 -8.27 4.99 -52.05
#